data_AF-A0A368FCW5-F1
#
_entry.id   AF-A0A368FCW5-F1
#
_cell.length_a   1.000
_cell.length_b   1.000
_cell.length_c   1.000
_cell.angle_alpha   90.00
_cell.angle_beta   90.00
_cell.angle_gamma   90.00
#
_symmetry.space_group_name_H-M   'P 1'
#
loop_
_entity.id
_entity.type
_entity.pdbx_description
1 polymer ?
#
loop_
_entity_poly.entity_id
_entity_poly.type
_entity_poly.pdbx_seq_one_letter_code
_entity_poly.pdbx_strand_id
1 'polypeptide(L)'
;MERVDTDYGKVKVSIYGNRGKHPLVTFHDLALDSESNFQNFFQFVSIAEFTEKFCIYNINAPGQEVDAQPLPESYEYPSMDGLAKIVENVVDHFELQSLIAFGVGVGANVLLRYALLNQRRLDALILVNCVANTAGWIEWAYQKVV
;
A
#
# COMPACT_ATOMS: atom_id res chain seq x y z
N MET A 1 4.34 -9.06 11.14
CA MET A 1 4.40 -9.04 9.67
C MET A 1 3.91 -10.38 9.16
N GLU A 2 3.26 -10.42 8.00
CA GLU A 2 2.75 -11.64 7.36
C GLU A 2 3.01 -11.59 5.84
N ARG A 3 3.04 -12.76 5.20
CA ARG A 3 3.07 -12.87 3.74
C ARG A 3 1.70 -13.30 3.25
N VAL A 4 1.09 -12.48 2.40
CA VAL A 4 -0.25 -12.72 1.84
C VAL A 4 -0.10 -13.22 0.41
N ASP A 5 -0.75 -14.33 0.09
CA ASP A 5 -0.85 -14.85 -1.28
C ASP A 5 -1.79 -13.96 -2.10
N THR A 6 -1.36 -13.57 -3.30
CA THR A 6 -2.15 -12.76 -4.23
C THR A 6 -2.05 -13.33 -5.64
N ASP A 7 -2.89 -12.84 -6.55
CA ASP A 7 -2.83 -13.18 -7.98
C ASP A 7 -1.46 -12.86 -8.63
N TYR A 8 -0.64 -12.05 -7.97
CA TYR A 8 0.67 -11.59 -8.46
C TYR A 8 1.83 -12.10 -7.60
N GLY A 9 1.60 -13.15 -6.81
CA GLY A 9 2.57 -13.71 -5.88
C GLY A 9 2.44 -13.17 -4.46
N LYS A 10 3.39 -13.52 -3.59
CA LYS A 10 3.33 -13.19 -2.17
C LYS A 10 3.79 -11.76 -1.91
N VAL A 11 2.98 -10.99 -1.19
CA VAL A 11 3.35 -9.65 -0.71
C VAL A 11 3.56 -9.63 0.80
N LYS A 12 4.52 -8.84 1.27
CA LYS A 12 4.78 -8.65 2.71
C LYS A 12 3.87 -7.55 3.24
N VAL A 13 3.11 -7.87 4.30
CA VAL A 13 2.30 -6.91 5.04
C VAL A 13 2.87 -6.75 6.45
N SER A 14 3.35 -5.56 6.76
CA SER A 14 3.78 -5.19 8.12
C SER A 14 2.55 -4.74 8.91
N ILE A 15 2.38 -5.26 10.13
CA ILE A 15 1.16 -5.02 10.92
C ILE A 15 1.57 -4.41 12.25
N TYR A 16 0.99 -3.26 12.57
CA TYR A 16 1.24 -2.53 13.82
C TYR A 16 -0.07 -2.27 14.56
N GLY A 17 -0.03 -2.31 15.89
CA GLY A 17 -1.21 -2.11 16.74
C GLY A 17 -2.04 -3.38 16.97
N ASN A 18 -3.18 -3.21 17.63
CA ASN A 18 -4.08 -4.30 18.02
C ASN A 18 -5.11 -4.57 16.92
N ARG A 19 -5.20 -5.80 16.40
CA ARG A 19 -6.12 -6.18 15.32
C ARG A 19 -7.61 -6.03 15.62
N GLY A 20 -8.00 -5.89 16.89
CA GLY A 20 -9.36 -5.52 17.27
C GLY A 20 -9.68 -4.03 17.09
N LYS A 21 -8.70 -3.20 16.74
CA LYS A 21 -8.89 -1.78 16.40
C LYS A 21 -9.25 -1.63 14.93
N HIS A 22 -9.82 -0.46 14.61
CA HIS A 22 -10.26 -0.15 13.26
C HIS A 22 -9.08 -0.21 12.26
N PRO A 23 -9.21 -0.84 11.08
CA PRO A 23 -8.07 -1.05 10.20
C PRO A 23 -7.72 0.21 9.39
N LEU A 24 -6.42 0.48 9.31
CA LEU A 24 -5.80 1.49 8.44
C LEU A 24 -4.87 0.77 7.46
N VAL A 25 -5.25 0.67 6.19
CA VAL A 25 -4.44 0.03 5.14
C VAL A 25 -3.62 1.09 4.43
N THR A 26 -2.32 0.83 4.24
CA THR A 26 -1.42 1.77 3.56
C THR A 26 -0.78 1.19 2.31
N PHE A 27 -0.42 2.08 1.39
CA PHE A 27 0.36 1.75 0.19
C PHE A 27 1.36 2.87 -0.09
N HIS A 28 2.64 2.51 -0.21
CA HIS A 28 3.76 3.45 -0.31
C HIS A 28 3.95 4.02 -1.73
N ASP A 29 4.82 5.02 -1.84
CA ASP A 29 5.23 5.58 -3.14
C ASP A 29 6.29 4.70 -3.83
N LEU A 30 6.57 5.01 -5.09
CA LEU A 30 7.58 4.35 -5.90
C LEU A 30 8.98 4.44 -5.27
N ALA A 31 9.76 3.37 -5.42
CA ALA A 31 11.15 3.26 -4.93
C ALA A 31 11.31 3.40 -3.40
N LEU A 32 10.20 3.31 -2.67
CA LEU A 32 10.15 3.18 -1.22
C LEU A 32 9.55 1.83 -0.87
N ASP A 33 9.63 1.51 0.41
CA ASP A 33 8.93 0.42 1.06
C ASP A 33 8.00 1.00 2.14
N SER A 34 7.19 0.15 2.77
CA SER A 34 6.25 0.63 3.78
C SER A 34 6.90 1.23 5.04
N GLU A 35 8.09 0.80 5.41
CA GLU A 35 8.86 1.32 6.54
C GLU A 35 9.45 2.69 6.18
N SER A 36 10.22 2.78 5.08
CA SER A 36 10.82 4.04 4.65
C SER A 36 9.79 5.12 4.30
N ASN A 37 8.59 4.74 3.82
CA ASN A 37 7.52 5.70 3.50
C ASN A 37 6.71 6.15 4.74
N PHE A 38 6.43 5.29 5.72
CA PHE A 38 5.45 5.58 6.77
C PHE A 38 5.97 5.52 8.22
N GLN A 39 7.09 4.88 8.49
CA GLN A 39 7.55 4.64 9.87
C GLN A 39 7.72 5.94 10.65
N ASN A 40 8.40 6.93 10.06
CA ASN A 40 8.62 8.24 10.68
C ASN A 40 7.30 8.96 10.98
N PHE A 41 6.32 8.84 10.09
CA PHE A 41 4.99 9.41 10.32
C PHE A 41 4.33 8.75 11.51
N PHE A 42 4.19 7.42 11.53
CA PHE A 42 3.47 6.70 12.58
C PHE A 42 4.17 6.70 13.95
N GLN A 43 5.47 6.96 14.01
CA GLN A 43 6.23 7.08 15.26
C GLN A 43 6.32 8.52 15.77
N PHE A 44 5.80 9.50 15.03
CA PHE A 44 5.88 10.89 15.45
C PHE A 44 4.97 11.14 16.65
N VAL A 45 5.51 11.78 17.70
CA VAL A 45 4.81 11.92 18.99
C VAL A 45 3.44 12.58 18.86
N SER A 46 3.28 13.54 17.96
CA SER A 46 2.01 14.25 17.78
C SER A 46 0.93 13.41 17.09
N ILE A 47 1.27 12.27 16.48
CA ILE A 47 0.32 11.36 15.84
C ILE A 47 0.03 10.11 16.69
N ALA A 48 0.68 9.96 17.86
CA ALA A 48 0.53 8.77 18.70
C ALA A 48 -0.94 8.49 19.07
N GLU A 49 -1.69 9.52 19.45
CA GLU A 49 -3.12 9.36 19.79
C GLU A 49 -3.96 8.93 18.57
N PHE A 50 -3.54 9.30 17.36
CA PHE A 50 -4.17 8.82 16.13
C PHE A 50 -3.83 7.35 15.90
N THR A 51 -2.54 6.97 15.96
CA THR A 51 -2.12 5.59 15.66
C THR A 51 -2.65 4.56 16.66
N GLU A 52 -2.83 4.92 17.93
CA GLU A 52 -3.42 4.04 18.96
C GLU A 52 -4.88 3.64 18.68
N LYS A 53 -5.58 4.37 17.81
CA LYS A 53 -6.98 4.10 17.45
C LYS A 53 -7.12 3.02 16.37
N PHE A 54 -6.03 2.68 15.68
CA PHE A 54 -6.06 1.82 14.50
C PHE A 54 -5.18 0.57 14.62
N CYS A 55 -5.50 -0.43 13.81
CA CYS A 55 -4.55 -1.47 13.42
C CYS A 55 -4.04 -1.14 12.02
N ILE A 56 -2.73 -0.95 11.88
CA ILE A 56 -2.12 -0.49 10.65
C ILE A 56 -1.62 -1.69 9.85
N TYR A 57 -2.08 -1.82 8.61
CA TYR A 57 -1.70 -2.85 7.64
C TYR A 57 -0.90 -2.20 6.51
N ASN A 58 0.42 -2.29 6.63
CA ASN A 58 1.38 -1.69 5.73
C ASN A 58 1.74 -2.67 4.61
N ILE A 59 1.14 -2.49 3.43
CA ILE A 59 1.39 -3.33 2.25
C ILE A 59 2.70 -2.89 1.59
N ASN A 60 3.58 -3.85 1.29
CA ASN A 60 4.73 -3.62 0.41
C ASN A 60 4.38 -4.14 -0.98
N ALA A 61 4.61 -3.31 -2.00
CA ALA A 61 4.48 -3.73 -3.39
C ALA A 61 5.45 -4.90 -3.70
N PRO A 62 5.15 -5.77 -4.68
CA PRO A 62 5.98 -6.94 -4.98
C PRO A 62 7.46 -6.58 -5.18
N GLY A 63 8.35 -7.22 -4.43
CA GLY A 63 9.79 -7.01 -4.55
C GLY A 63 10.29 -5.66 -4.03
N GLN A 64 9.44 -4.88 -3.36
CA GLN A 64 9.82 -3.62 -2.71
C GLN A 64 10.02 -3.78 -1.20
N GLU A 65 9.74 -4.95 -0.61
CA GLU A 65 10.05 -5.13 0.80
C GLU A 65 11.56 -5.09 1.09
N VAL A 66 11.92 -4.65 2.29
CA VAL A 66 13.30 -4.79 2.80
C VAL A 66 13.76 -6.25 2.69
N ASP A 67 14.95 -6.43 2.12
CA ASP A 67 15.60 -7.71 1.82
C ASP A 67 14.86 -8.59 0.79
N ALA A 68 14.03 -7.98 -0.08
CA ALA A 68 13.42 -8.68 -1.20
C ALA A 68 14.47 -9.37 -2.09
N GLN A 69 14.22 -10.62 -2.43
CA GLN A 69 14.97 -11.29 -3.49
C GLN A 69 14.59 -10.68 -4.85
N PRO A 70 15.52 -10.60 -5.82
CA PRO A 70 15.19 -10.18 -7.17
C PRO A 70 14.02 -11.01 -7.73
N LEU A 71 13.07 -10.33 -8.36
CA LEU A 71 11.97 -11.01 -9.05
C LEU A 71 12.52 -11.83 -10.23
N PRO A 72 11.93 -13.00 -10.54
CA PRO A 72 12.32 -13.79 -11.71
C PRO A 72 12.27 -12.97 -13.01
N GLU A 73 13.16 -13.25 -13.97
CA GLU A 73 13.16 -12.54 -15.26
C GLU A 73 11.83 -12.70 -16.03
N SER A 74 11.11 -13.79 -15.82
CA SER A 74 9.81 -14.04 -16.43
C SER A 74 8.63 -13.46 -15.64
N TYR A 75 8.89 -12.71 -14.56
CA TYR A 75 7.83 -12.12 -13.75
C TYR A 75 7.25 -10.88 -14.44
N GLU A 76 5.95 -10.94 -14.74
CA GLU A 76 5.22 -9.79 -15.24
C GLU A 76 4.77 -8.91 -14.06
N TYR A 77 5.35 -7.72 -13.94
CA TYR A 77 5.01 -6.81 -12.85
C TYR A 77 3.57 -6.29 -12.99
N PRO A 78 2.79 -6.19 -11.89
CA PRO A 78 1.39 -5.78 -11.97
C PRO A 78 1.22 -4.37 -12.56
N SER A 79 0.15 -4.18 -13.32
CA SER A 79 -0.33 -2.83 -13.66
C SER A 79 -0.84 -2.09 -12.43
N MET A 80 -1.17 -0.80 -12.53
CA MET A 80 -1.78 -0.06 -11.41
C MET A 80 -3.10 -0.68 -10.93
N ASP A 81 -3.90 -1.24 -11.85
CA ASP A 81 -5.12 -1.98 -11.49
C ASP A 81 -4.78 -3.33 -10.84
N GLY A 82 -3.70 -3.99 -11.27
CA GLY A 82 -3.18 -5.19 -10.62
C GLY A 82 -2.70 -4.93 -9.19
N LEU A 83 -2.01 -3.80 -8.95
CA LEU A 83 -1.64 -3.37 -7.60
C LEU A 83 -2.88 -3.07 -6.75
N ALA A 84 -3.94 -2.50 -7.32
CA ALA A 84 -5.21 -2.31 -6.61
C ALA A 84 -5.87 -3.66 -6.26
N LYS A 85 -5.73 -4.67 -7.11
CA LYS A 85 -6.18 -6.04 -6.83
C LYS A 85 -5.36 -6.71 -5.71
N ILE A 86 -4.07 -6.41 -5.59
CA ILE A 86 -3.27 -6.81 -4.42
C ILE A 86 -3.85 -6.25 -3.12
N VAL A 87 -4.26 -4.97 -3.13
CA VAL A 87 -4.92 -4.35 -1.95
C VAL A 87 -6.20 -5.10 -1.60
N GLU A 88 -7.03 -5.43 -2.58
CA GLU A 88 -8.24 -6.22 -2.37
C GLU A 88 -7.93 -7.60 -1.78
N ASN A 89 -6.94 -8.32 -2.32
CA ASN A 89 -6.50 -9.63 -1.82
C ASN A 89 -6.03 -9.55 -0.36
N VAL A 90 -5.33 -8.48 0.03
CA VAL A 90 -4.91 -8.24 1.42
C VAL A 90 -6.11 -7.94 2.32
N VAL A 91 -7.02 -7.08 1.88
CA VAL A 91 -8.24 -6.75 2.62
C VAL A 91 -9.09 -7.99 2.86
N ASP A 92 -9.25 -8.84 1.86
CA ASP A 92 -10.00 -10.09 1.95
C ASP A 92 -9.28 -11.12 2.83
N HIS A 93 -7.95 -11.25 2.70
CA HIS A 93 -7.15 -12.16 3.54
C HIS A 93 -7.29 -11.89 5.04
N PHE A 94 -7.35 -10.60 5.43
CA PHE A 94 -7.55 -10.20 6.81
C PHE A 94 -9.03 -9.99 7.19
N GLU A 95 -9.96 -10.34 6.30
CA GLU A 95 -11.41 -10.26 6.49
C GLU A 95 -11.91 -8.85 6.90
N LEU A 96 -11.25 -7.80 6.42
CA LEU A 96 -11.53 -6.42 6.78
C LEU A 96 -12.83 -5.95 6.12
N GLN A 97 -13.88 -5.76 6.93
CA GLN A 97 -15.21 -5.38 6.46
C GLN A 97 -15.31 -3.91 6.06
N SER A 98 -14.64 -3.03 6.81
CA SER A 98 -14.50 -1.61 6.51
C SER A 98 -13.12 -1.13 6.94
N LEU A 99 -12.56 -0.13 6.25
CA LEU A 99 -11.22 0.39 6.49
C LEU A 99 -11.05 1.86 6.13
N ILE A 100 -10.01 2.47 6.71
CA ILE A 100 -9.41 3.69 6.17
C ILE A 100 -8.23 3.29 5.27
N ALA A 101 -8.11 3.92 4.11
CA ALA A 101 -7.00 3.72 3.19
C ALA A 101 -6.09 4.96 3.15
N PHE A 102 -4.78 4.79 3.25
CA PHE A 102 -3.80 5.89 3.24
C PHE A 102 -2.64 5.61 2.27
N GLY A 103 -2.56 6.39 1.19
CA GLY A 103 -1.56 6.22 0.15
C GLY A 103 -0.74 7.48 -0.11
N VAL A 104 0.49 7.27 -0.58
CA VAL A 104 1.41 8.33 -1.01
C VAL A 104 1.83 8.09 -2.46
N GLY A 105 1.81 9.14 -3.30
CA GLY A 105 2.27 9.10 -4.68
C GLY A 105 1.63 7.98 -5.51
N VAL A 106 2.43 7.02 -5.99
CA VAL A 106 1.92 5.82 -6.68
C VAL A 106 0.94 5.05 -5.81
N GLY A 107 1.21 4.87 -4.52
CA GLY A 107 0.29 4.21 -3.60
C GLY A 107 -1.03 4.94 -3.41
N ALA A 108 -1.02 6.28 -3.52
CA ALA A 108 -2.25 7.06 -3.53
C ALA A 108 -3.10 6.77 -4.80
N ASN A 109 -2.46 6.63 -5.96
CA ASN A 109 -3.14 6.22 -7.21
C ASN A 109 -3.73 4.81 -7.09
N VAL A 110 -2.97 3.85 -6.55
CA VAL A 110 -3.41 2.47 -6.32
C VAL A 110 -4.63 2.43 -5.40
N LEU A 111 -4.60 3.13 -4.26
CA LEU A 111 -5.71 3.14 -3.31
C LEU A 111 -6.94 3.89 -3.85
N LEU A 112 -6.74 4.91 -4.69
CA LEU A 112 -7.84 5.57 -5.39
C LEU A 112 -8.56 4.59 -6.35
N ARG A 113 -7.81 3.79 -7.12
CA ARG A 113 -8.37 2.75 -8.00
C ARG A 113 -9.12 1.69 -7.20
N TYR A 114 -8.53 1.21 -6.12
CA TYR A 114 -9.19 0.27 -5.20
C TYR A 114 -10.51 0.85 -4.65
N ALA A 115 -10.48 2.10 -4.17
CA ALA A 115 -11.64 2.77 -3.59
C ALA A 115 -12.79 2.94 -4.61
N LEU A 116 -12.49 3.23 -5.88
CA LEU A 116 -13.52 3.37 -6.92
C LEU A 116 -14.36 2.09 -7.10
N LEU A 117 -13.75 0.92 -6.93
CA LEU A 117 -14.40 -0.39 -7.05
C LEU A 117 -14.98 -0.91 -5.73
N ASN A 118 -14.47 -0.43 -4.59
CA ASN A 118 -14.77 -0.96 -3.26
C ASN A 118 -15.34 0.08 -2.28
N GLN A 119 -16.07 1.09 -2.80
CA GLN A 119 -16.56 2.24 -2.02
C GLN A 119 -17.29 1.86 -0.71
N ARG A 120 -18.03 0.74 -0.70
CA ARG A 120 -18.77 0.27 0.48
C ARG A 120 -17.89 -0.20 1.65
N ARG A 121 -16.62 -0.52 1.38
CA ARG A 121 -15.64 -0.95 2.39
C ARG A 121 -14.77 0.20 2.90
N LEU A 122 -14.94 1.42 2.39
CA LEU A 122 -14.07 2.56 2.69
C LEU A 122 -14.79 3.53 3.63
N ASP A 123 -14.24 3.69 4.82
CA ASP A 123 -14.68 4.70 5.79
C ASP A 123 -14.03 6.06 5.49
N ALA A 124 -12.78 6.06 5.02
CA ALA A 124 -12.07 7.25 4.56
C ALA A 124 -10.91 6.89 3.62
N LEU A 125 -10.49 7.87 2.80
CA LEU A 125 -9.37 7.77 1.89
C LEU A 125 -8.43 8.98 2.06
N ILE A 126 -7.17 8.73 2.40
CA ILE A 126 -6.12 9.74 2.59
C ILE A 126 -5.13 9.60 1.43
N LEU A 127 -5.04 10.63 0.59
CA LEU A 127 -4.22 10.63 -0.62
C LEU A 127 -3.20 11.76 -0.55
N VAL A 128 -1.92 11.42 -0.40
CA VAL A 128 -0.82 12.40 -0.39
C VAL A 128 -0.10 12.35 -1.74
N ASN A 129 0.09 13.50 -2.38
CA ASN A 129 0.77 13.62 -3.67
C ASN A 129 0.19 12.69 -4.77
N CYS A 130 -1.12 12.47 -4.76
CA CYS A 130 -1.78 11.61 -5.73
C CYS A 130 -1.72 12.23 -7.14
N VAL A 131 -1.11 11.51 -8.08
CA VAL A 131 -1.18 11.84 -9.50
C VAL A 131 -2.11 10.84 -10.18
N ALA A 132 -3.25 11.30 -10.68
CA ALA A 132 -4.25 10.46 -11.35
C ALA A 132 -4.01 10.32 -12.87
N ASN A 133 -3.00 11.00 -13.40
CA ASN A 133 -2.70 11.08 -14.83
C ASN A 133 -1.66 10.04 -15.23
N THR A 134 -1.62 9.68 -16.52
CA THR A 134 -0.54 8.88 -17.09
C THR A 134 0.80 9.60 -16.89
N ALA A 135 1.84 8.86 -16.50
CA ALA A 135 3.21 9.36 -16.35
C ALA A 135 3.62 10.22 -17.55
N GLY A 136 4.07 11.45 -17.30
CA GLY A 136 4.67 12.30 -18.32
C GLY A 136 6.09 11.85 -18.65
N TRP A 137 6.75 12.51 -19.59
CA TRP A 137 8.14 12.20 -19.97
C TRP A 137 9.13 12.29 -18.80
N ILE A 138 8.80 13.03 -17.74
CA ILE A 138 9.62 13.19 -16.55
C ILE A 138 9.53 11.93 -15.67
N GLU A 139 8.33 11.42 -15.42
CA GLU A 139 8.13 10.18 -14.66
C GLU A 139 8.70 8.96 -15.39
N TRP A 140 8.66 8.94 -16.73
CA TRP A 140 9.35 7.92 -17.53
C TRP A 140 10.88 7.94 -17.34
N ALA A 141 11.48 9.13 -17.20
CA ALA A 141 12.92 9.24 -16.96
C ALA A 141 13.31 8.66 -15.60
N TYR A 142 12.49 8.84 -14.57
CA TYR A 142 12.69 8.19 -13.27
C TYR A 142 12.59 6.66 -13.34
N GLN A 143 11.72 6.12 -14.19
CA GLN A 143 11.61 4.66 -14.41
C GLN A 143 12.83 4.04 -15.09
N LYS A 144 13.68 4.84 -15.77
CA LYS A 144 14.83 4.35 -16.54
C LYS A 144 16.18 4.47 -15.84
N VAL A 145 16.23 5.16 -14.69
CA VAL A 145 17.49 5.46 -13.98
C VAL A 145 17.71 4.54 -12.76
N VAL A 146 16.78 3.61 -12.51
CA VAL A 146 16.89 2.57 -11.47
C VAL A 146 17.03 1.20 -12.10
#